data_AF-A0A645HR87-F1
#
_entry.id   AF-A0A645HR87-F1
#
_cell.length_a   1.000
_cell.length_b   1.000
_cell.length_c   1.000
_cell.angle_alpha   90.00
_cell.angle_beta   90.00
_cell.angle_gamma   90.00
#
_symmetry.space_group_name_H-M   'P 1'
#
loop_
_entity.id
_entity.type
_entity.pdbx_description
1 polymer ?
#
loop_
_entity_poly.entity_id
_entity_poly.type
_entity_poly.pdbx_seq_one_letter_code
_entity_poly.pdbx_strand_id
1 'polypeptide(L)'
;MRFQNKIKKALNILLTEKGWDNYFDSQNTFVSKNYFISYLVSAHIGVIRQWIDSGMNESAENMAEMISKMFFLGPFNSIKNK
;
A
#
# COMPACT_ATOMS: atom_id res chain seq x y z
N MET A 1 5.55 -16.02 2.39
CA MET A 1 5.40 -16.12 0.92
C MET A 1 3.94 -16.09 0.42
N ARG A 2 2.98 -16.86 0.97
CA ARG A 2 1.57 -16.89 0.48
C ARG A 2 0.78 -15.58 0.62
N PHE A 3 0.92 -14.86 1.73
CA PHE A 3 0.19 -13.60 2.00
C PHE A 3 0.64 -12.44 1.12
N GLN A 4 1.96 -12.21 1.03
CA GLN A 4 2.56 -11.22 0.14
C GLN A 4 2.13 -11.38 -1.32
N ASN A 5 2.05 -12.63 -1.80
CA ASN A 5 1.59 -12.91 -3.17
C ASN A 5 0.10 -12.55 -3.36
N LYS A 6 -0.75 -12.73 -2.34
CA LYS A 6 -2.15 -12.28 -2.39
C LYS A 6 -2.26 -10.76 -2.46
N ILE A 7 -1.49 -10.03 -1.63
CA ILE A 7 -1.46 -8.56 -1.69
C ILE A 7 -0.94 -8.08 -3.04
N LYS A 8 0.16 -8.65 -3.54
CA LYS A 8 0.72 -8.31 -4.86
C LYS A 8 -0.29 -8.57 -5.99
N LYS A 9 -1.07 -9.65 -5.92
CA LYS A 9 -2.13 -9.94 -6.89
C LYS A 9 -3.26 -8.91 -6.80
N ALA A 10 -3.73 -8.59 -5.59
CA ALA A 10 -4.77 -7.59 -5.38
C ALA A 10 -4.36 -6.20 -5.89
N LEU A 11 -3.13 -5.77 -5.60
CA LEU A 11 -2.59 -4.51 -6.11
C LEU A 11 -2.49 -4.50 -7.63
N ASN A 12 -2.03 -5.58 -8.28
CA ASN A 12 -2.02 -5.64 -9.73
C ASN A 12 -3.43 -5.50 -10.32
N ILE A 13 -4.43 -6.18 -9.75
CA ILE A 13 -5.83 -6.08 -10.19
C ILE A 13 -6.32 -4.63 -10.05
N LEU A 14 -6.11 -4.01 -8.88
CA LEU A 14 -6.52 -2.63 -8.62
C LEU A 14 -5.85 -1.63 -9.58
N LEU A 15 -4.56 -1.80 -9.86
CA LEU A 15 -3.83 -0.94 -10.79
C LEU A 15 -4.39 -1.04 -12.22
N THR A 16 -4.65 -2.27 -12.67
CA THR A 16 -5.23 -2.50 -14.00
C THR A 16 -6.68 -1.99 -14.10
N GLU A 17 -7.53 -2.29 -13.12
CA GLU A 17 -8.93 -1.82 -13.09
C GLU A 17 -9.04 -0.30 -13.06
N LYS A 18 -8.12 0.38 -12.37
CA LYS A 18 -8.08 1.86 -12.31
C LYS A 18 -7.38 2.50 -13.50
N GLY A 19 -6.90 1.72 -14.47
CA GLY A 19 -6.19 2.23 -15.64
C GLY A 19 -4.83 2.86 -15.32
N TRP A 20 -4.25 2.52 -14.16
CA TRP A 20 -2.94 3.05 -13.74
C TRP A 20 -1.80 2.50 -14.58
N ASP A 21 -2.02 1.38 -15.29
CA ASP A 21 -1.06 0.80 -16.22
C ASP A 21 -0.63 1.81 -17.29
N ASN A 22 -1.57 2.61 -17.80
CA ASN A 22 -1.29 3.67 -18.77
C ASN A 22 -0.33 4.75 -18.25
N TYR A 23 -0.31 4.96 -16.93
CA TYR A 23 0.60 5.93 -16.33
C TYR A 23 2.03 5.38 -16.33
N PHE A 24 2.22 4.09 -16.08
CA PHE A 24 3.53 3.43 -16.12
C PHE A 24 4.06 3.18 -17.53
N ASP A 25 3.18 3.10 -18.54
CA ASP A 25 3.57 3.00 -19.95
C ASP A 25 3.96 4.37 -20.55
N SER A 26 3.63 5.46 -19.87
CA SER A 26 4.06 6.81 -20.27
C SER A 26 5.53 7.03 -19.92
N GLN A 27 6.29 7.66 -20.84
CA GLN A 27 7.71 8.05 -20.68
C GLN A 27 7.97 9.04 -19.51
N ASN A 28 6.96 9.33 -18.68
CA ASN A 28 6.98 10.39 -17.68
C ASN A 28 6.92 9.86 -16.23
N THR A 29 7.18 8.57 -16.00
CA THR A 29 7.20 8.00 -14.63
C THR A 29 8.60 7.97 -14.04
N PHE A 30 8.73 8.47 -12.82
CA PHE A 30 9.99 8.47 -12.06
C PHE A 30 10.44 7.06 -11.63
N VAL A 31 9.53 6.08 -11.60
CA VAL A 31 9.78 4.71 -11.13
C VAL A 31 9.04 3.68 -11.97
N SER A 32 9.63 2.50 -12.13
CA SER A 32 8.96 1.39 -12.82
C SER A 32 7.76 0.85 -12.02
N LYS A 33 6.75 0.34 -12.72
CA LYS A 33 5.57 -0.33 -12.13
C LYS A 33 5.97 -1.39 -11.10
N ASN A 34 7.00 -2.18 -11.40
CA ASN A 34 7.45 -3.26 -10.53
C ASN A 34 8.05 -2.74 -9.21
N TYR A 35 8.84 -1.65 -9.25
CA TYR A 35 9.36 -1.02 -8.04
C TYR A 35 8.24 -0.38 -7.22
N PHE A 36 7.29 0.30 -7.88
CA PHE A 36 6.14 0.88 -7.21
C PHE A 36 5.30 -0.16 -6.47
N ILE A 37 4.92 -1.26 -7.15
CA ILE A 37 4.17 -2.36 -6.53
C ILE A 37 4.97 -2.97 -5.36
N SER A 38 6.27 -3.20 -5.55
CA SER A 38 7.11 -3.80 -4.50
C SER A 38 7.22 -2.92 -3.27
N TYR A 39 7.35 -1.60 -3.45
CA TYR A 39 7.30 -0.61 -2.37
C TYR A 39 5.97 -0.67 -1.62
N LEU A 40 4.83 -0.60 -2.32
CA LEU A 40 3.51 -0.63 -1.70
C LEU A 40 3.26 -1.89 -0.90
N VAL A 41 3.55 -3.06 -1.49
CA VAL A 41 3.41 -4.36 -0.81
C VAL A 41 4.26 -4.39 0.45
N SER A 42 5.51 -3.92 0.38
CA SER A 42 6.43 -3.95 1.51
C SER A 42 5.98 -3.02 2.64
N ALA A 43 5.53 -1.81 2.31
CA ALA A 43 5.00 -0.86 3.28
C ALA A 43 3.76 -1.41 4.02
N HIS A 44 2.79 -1.97 3.28
CA HIS A 44 1.59 -2.55 3.88
C HIS A 44 1.93 -3.74 4.80
N ILE A 45 2.84 -4.62 4.36
CA ILE A 45 3.29 -5.75 5.19
C ILE A 45 3.98 -5.27 6.47
N GLY A 46 4.84 -4.24 6.38
CA GLY A 46 5.52 -3.67 7.52
C GLY A 46 4.53 -3.15 8.58
N VAL A 47 3.52 -2.38 8.16
CA VAL A 47 2.49 -1.85 9.06
C VAL A 47 1.64 -2.96 9.68
N ILE A 48 1.17 -3.92 8.87
CA ILE A 48 0.38 -5.06 9.37
C ILE A 48 1.21 -5.89 10.36
N ARG A 49 2.50 -6.08 10.09
CA ARG A 49 3.39 -6.82 10.99
C ARG A 49 3.54 -6.10 12.32
N GLN A 50 3.77 -4.79 12.31
CA GLN A 50 3.83 -3.99 13.53
C GLN A 50 2.53 -4.05 14.33
N TRP A 51 1.37 -3.99 13.66
CA TRP A 51 0.07 -4.13 14.32
C TRP A 51 -0.10 -5.48 15.02
N ILE A 52 0.24 -6.58 14.35
CA ILE A 52 0.21 -7.93 14.94
C ILE A 52 1.17 -8.02 16.12
N ASP A 53 2.42 -7.59 15.95
CA ASP A 53 3.46 -7.69 16.97
C ASP A 53 3.15 -6.81 18.20
N SER A 54 2.35 -5.75 18.05
CA SER A 54 1.83 -4.93 19.16
C SER A 54 0.71 -5.60 19.97
N GLY A 55 0.26 -6.80 19.58
CA GLY A 55 -0.90 -7.47 20.20
C GLY A 55 -2.24 -7.06 19.60
N MET A 56 -2.24 -6.44 18.41
CA MET A 56 -3.45 -5.94 17.74
C MET A 56 -4.24 -4.95 18.60
N ASN A 57 -3.53 -3.99 19.23
CA ASN A 57 -4.14 -2.99 20.12
C ASN A 57 -5.18 -2.07 19.41
N GLU A 58 -5.03 -1.89 18.10
CA GLU A 58 -6.03 -1.23 17.26
C GLU A 58 -7.02 -2.24 16.67
N SER A 59 -8.27 -1.83 16.44
CA SER A 59 -9.23 -2.67 15.71
C SER A 59 -8.76 -2.89 14.26
N ALA A 60 -9.17 -4.01 13.65
CA ALA A 60 -8.84 -4.29 12.25
C ALA A 60 -9.41 -3.21 11.30
N GLU A 61 -10.57 -2.64 11.63
CA GLU A 61 -11.18 -1.55 10.87
C GLU A 61 -10.36 -0.26 10.95
N ASN A 62 -9.96 0.15 12.16
CA ASN A 62 -9.10 1.32 12.36
C ASN A 62 -7.76 1.15 11.65
N MET A 63 -7.16 -0.05 11.74
CA MET A 63 -5.89 -0.35 11.06
C MET A 63 -6.05 -0.27 9.53
N ALA A 64 -7.14 -0.80 8.98
CA ALA A 64 -7.44 -0.70 7.55
C ALA A 64 -7.64 0.76 7.11
N GLU A 65 -8.33 1.57 7.93
CA GLU A 65 -8.51 3.00 7.68
C GLU A 65 -7.18 3.75 7.71
N MET A 66 -6.33 3.50 8.70
CA MET A 66 -4.99 4.11 8.82
C MET A 66 -4.10 3.77 7.62
N ILE A 67 -4.03 2.50 7.24
CA ILE A 67 -3.26 2.05 6.07
C ILE A 67 -3.79 2.70 4.79
N SER A 68 -5.11 2.78 4.62
CA SER A 68 -5.73 3.43 3.46
C SER A 68 -5.40 4.91 3.40
N LYS A 69 -5.46 5.63 4.54
CA LYS A 69 -5.08 7.04 4.62
C LYS A 69 -3.60 7.27 4.29
N MET A 70 -2.70 6.44 4.84
CA MET A 70 -1.27 6.48 4.49
C MET A 70 -1.03 6.26 3.00
N PHE A 71 -1.80 5.38 2.37
CA PHE A 71 -1.69 5.09 0.94
C PHE A 71 -2.20 6.24 0.07
N PHE A 72 -3.43 6.71 0.29
CA PHE A 72 -4.07 7.70 -0.57
C PHE A 72 -3.58 9.14 -0.34
N LEU A 73 -3.27 9.50 0.91
CA LEU A 73 -2.76 10.84 1.23
C LEU A 73 -1.24 10.92 1.12
N GLY A 74 -0.57 9.77 1.16
CA GLY A 74 0.87 9.67 1.37
C GLY A 74 1.21 9.62 2.86
N PRO A 75 2.28 8.91 3.26
CA PRO A 75 2.60 8.69 4.67
C PRO A 75 2.81 9.99 5.46
N PHE A 76 3.48 10.99 4.87
CA PHE A 76 3.77 12.25 5.55
C PHE A 76 2.53 13.13 5.75
N ASN A 77 1.56 13.09 4.83
CA ASN A 77 0.31 13.84 4.97
C ASN A 77 -0.70 13.13 5.88
N SER A 78 -0.48 11.85 6.19
CA SER A 78 -1.30 11.11 7.16
C SER A 78 -0.95 11.43 8.62
N ILE A 79 0.19 12.08 8.85
CA ILE A 79 0.56 12.62 10.16
C ILE A 79 -0.30 13.87 10.36
N LYS A 80 -1.31 13.79 11.24
CA LYS A 80 -2.05 14.99 11.65
C LYS A 80 -1.09 15.93 12.38
N ASN A 81 -0.78 17.08 11.78
CA ASN A 81 -0.29 18.23 12.55
C ASN A 81 -1.39 18.58 13.57
N LYS A 82 -1.03 18.49 14.86
CA LYS A 82 -1.80 19.16 15.91
C LYS A 82 -1.59 20.66 15.81
#